data_AF-A0A3P7LLT0-F1
#
_entry.id   AF-A0A3P7LLT0-F1
#
_cell.length_a   1.000
_cell.length_b   1.000
_cell.length_c   1.000
_cell.angle_alpha   90.00
_cell.angle_beta   90.00
_cell.angle_gamma   90.00
#
_symmetry.space_group_name_H-M   'P 1'
#
loop_
_entity.id
_entity.type
_entity.pdbx_description
1 polymer ?
#
loop_
_entity_poly.entity_id
_entity_poly.type
_entity_poly.pdbx_seq_one_letter_code
_entity_poly.pdbx_strand_id
1 'polypeptide(L)' 'MTEKTTGEDLLQPDCLISLTAPKLCARRFNGRYHFLAGRFIPPVLAEKYQLNLPPYPGSCQFVQLSGPP' A
#
# COMPACT_ATOMS: atom_id res chain seq x y z
N MET A 1 23.97 -21.67 -10.53
CA MET A 1 23.60 -21.21 -9.17
C MET A 1 23.01 -19.82 -9.30
N THR A 2 21.70 -19.66 -9.09
CA THR A 2 21.07 -18.34 -9.05
C THR A 2 21.30 -17.74 -7.67
N GLU A 3 22.04 -16.65 -7.62
CA GLU A 3 22.32 -15.89 -6.42
C GLU A 3 21.02 -15.24 -5.93
N LYS A 4 20.38 -15.84 -4.92
CA LYS A 4 19.33 -15.17 -4.14
C LYS A 4 20.05 -14.18 -3.23
N THR A 5 20.14 -12.92 -3.64
CA THR A 5 20.43 -11.83 -2.70
C THR A 5 19.25 -11.74 -1.73
N THR A 6 19.31 -12.46 -0.61
CA THR A 6 18.41 -12.28 0.53
C THR A 6 18.82 -10.98 1.24
N GLY A 7 18.59 -9.85 0.59
CA GLY A 7 18.67 -8.54 1.22
C GLY A 7 17.39 -8.34 2.02
N GLU A 8 17.47 -8.59 3.33
CA GLU A 8 16.44 -8.16 4.28
C GLU A 8 16.19 -6.65 4.07
N ASP A 9 14.92 -6.20 4.15
CA ASP A 9 14.68 -4.75 4.14
C ASP A 9 15.43 -4.13 5.32
N LEU A 10 16.25 -3.12 5.03
CA LEU A 10 17.02 -2.37 6.03
C LEU A 10 16.12 -1.73 7.10
N LEU A 11 14.86 -1.45 6.73
CA LEU A 11 13.84 -0.91 7.62
C LEU A 11 12.65 -1.87 7.65
N GLN A 12 12.27 -2.26 8.86
CA GLN A 12 11.07 -3.04 9.16
C GLN A 12 10.10 -2.15 9.93
N PRO A 13 9.41 -1.20 9.26
CA PRO A 13 8.49 -0.32 9.96
C PRO A 13 7.31 -1.11 10.53
N ASP A 14 6.82 -0.69 11.68
CA ASP A 14 5.58 -1.24 12.23
C ASP A 14 4.32 -0.63 11.57
N CYS A 15 4.49 0.51 10.89
CA CYS A 15 3.44 1.22 10.16
C CYS A 15 3.91 1.65 8.77
N LEU A 16 3.14 1.31 7.73
CA LEU A 16 3.36 1.73 6.35
C LEU A 16 2.17 2.56 5.85
N ILE A 17 2.45 3.75 5.33
CA ILE A 17 1.46 4.60 4.66
C ILE A 17 1.76 4.63 3.17
N SER A 18 0.97 3.90 2.39
CA SER A 18 1.02 3.95 0.93
C SER A 18 0.26 5.17 0.42
N LEU A 19 0.91 5.99 -0.42
CA LEU A 19 0.25 7.12 -1.09
C LEU A 19 -0.29 6.71 -2.46
N THR A 20 -1.52 7.12 -2.78
CA THR A 20 -2.23 6.85 -4.04
C THR A 20 -2.61 5.39 -4.23
N ALA A 21 -1.63 4.49 -4.24
CA ALA A 21 -1.77 3.05 -4.28
C ALA A 21 -0.55 2.39 -3.60
N PRO A 22 -0.70 1.19 -3.03
CA PRO A 22 0.45 0.42 -2.56
C PRO A 22 1.41 0.09 -3.70
N LYS A 23 2.71 0.28 -3.48
CA LYS A 23 3.76 -0.12 -4.44
C LYS A 23 4.08 -1.60 -4.26
N LEU A 24 4.72 -2.21 -5.25
CA LEU A 24 5.08 -3.64 -5.20
C LEU A 24 5.93 -4.02 -3.97
N CYS A 25 6.79 -3.11 -3.48
CA CYS A 25 7.58 -3.35 -2.27
C CYS A 25 6.72 -3.53 -1.00
N ALA A 26 5.50 -3.00 -0.95
CA ALA A 26 4.59 -3.19 0.18
C ALA A 26 4.19 -4.66 0.38
N ARG A 27 4.42 -5.53 -0.61
CA ARG A 27 4.23 -6.98 -0.45
C ARG A 27 5.20 -7.64 0.55
N ARG A 28 6.33 -6.97 0.83
CA ARG A 28 7.31 -7.40 1.84
C ARG A 28 7.03 -6.81 3.22
N PHE A 29 6.01 -5.96 3.37
CA PHE A 29 5.69 -5.31 4.64
C PHE A 29 5.12 -6.32 5.64
N ASN A 30 5.76 -6.42 6.81
CA ASN A 30 5.37 -7.35 7.87
C ASN A 30 4.95 -6.63 9.18
N GLY A 31 4.74 -5.31 9.14
CA GLY A 31 4.33 -4.53 10.30
C GLY A 31 2.83 -4.64 10.60
N ARG A 32 2.40 -4.09 11.74
CA ARG A 32 1.02 -4.21 12.22
C ARG A 32 0.01 -3.32 11.49
N TYR A 33 0.47 -2.19 10.93
CA TYR A 33 -0.43 -1.17 10.39
C TYR A 33 -0.10 -0.81 8.95
N HIS A 34 -1.01 -1.10 8.02
CA HIS A 34 -0.90 -0.66 6.62
C HIS A 34 -2.07 0.27 6.28
N PHE A 35 -1.76 1.53 5.99
CA PHE A 35 -2.75 2.51 5.55
C PHE A 35 -2.54 2.88 4.09
N LEU A 36 -3.65 3.17 3.40
CA LEU A 36 -3.66 3.87 2.15
C LEU A 36 -4.11 5.32 2.40
N ALA A 37 -3.38 6.28 1.85
CA ALA A 37 -3.72 7.70 1.89
C ALA A 37 -3.55 8.34 0.51
N GLY A 38 -3.95 9.60 0.38
CA GLY A 38 -3.91 10.32 -0.90
C GLY A 38 -5.22 10.15 -1.69
N ARG A 39 -6.33 10.56 -1.07
CA ARG A 39 -7.68 10.55 -1.65
C ARG A 39 -7.88 11.71 -2.63
N PHE A 40 -7.13 11.69 -3.72
CA PHE A 40 -7.19 12.73 -4.77
C PHE A 40 -7.25 12.14 -6.19
N ILE A 41 -7.34 10.82 -6.32
CA ILE A 41 -7.36 10.16 -7.63
C ILE A 41 -8.77 10.23 -8.23
N PRO A 42 -8.92 10.85 -9.43
CA PRO A 42 -10.19 10.84 -10.14
C PRO A 42 -10.62 9.40 -10.52
N PRO A 43 -11.93 9.08 -10.52
CA PRO A 43 -12.42 7.73 -10.87
C PRO A 43 -11.91 7.21 -12.21
N VAL A 44 -11.84 8.07 -13.23
CA VAL A 44 -11.35 7.73 -14.57
C VAL A 44 -9.90 7.22 -14.53
N LEU A 45 -9.04 7.81 -13.68
CA LEU A 45 -7.67 7.32 -13.52
C LEU A 45 -7.63 6.01 -12.74
N ALA A 46 -8.46 5.87 -11.70
CA ALA A 46 -8.54 4.64 -10.93
C ALA A 46 -8.96 3.45 -11.80
N GLU A 47 -9.94 3.64 -12.70
CA GLU A 47 -10.39 2.64 -13.66
C GLU A 47 -9.31 2.34 -14.72
N LYS A 48 -8.74 3.39 -15.34
CA LYS A 48 -7.70 3.25 -16.37
C LYS A 48 -6.51 2.42 -15.91
N TYR A 49 -6.08 2.59 -14.67
CA TYR A 49 -4.94 1.88 -14.09
C TYR A 49 -5.35 0.68 -13.21
N GLN A 50 -6.64 0.33 -13.17
CA GLN A 50 -7.18 -0.81 -12.40
C GLN A 50 -6.71 -0.78 -10.93
N LEU A 51 -6.74 0.40 -10.31
CA LEU A 51 -6.16 0.60 -8.98
C LEU A 51 -6.95 -0.08 -7.86
N ASN A 52 -8.21 -0.46 -8.10
CA ASN A 52 -9.09 -1.15 -7.14
C ASN A 52 -9.03 -0.52 -5.74
N LEU A 53 -9.12 0.82 -5.68
CA LEU A 53 -8.96 1.57 -4.43
C LEU A 53 -10.11 1.24 -3.45
N PRO A 54 -9.81 0.95 -2.16
CA PRO A 54 -10.85 0.74 -1.16
C PRO A 54 -11.65 2.02 -0.88
N PRO A 55 -12.89 1.89 -0.38
CA PRO A 55 -13.69 3.05 0.01
C PRO A 55 -13.05 3.76 1.22
N TYR A 56 -13.01 5.10 1.15
CA TYR A 56 -12.61 5.93 2.29
C TYR A 56 -13.84 6.23 3.16
N PRO A 57 -13.80 5.98 4.48
CA PRO A 57 -14.92 6.28 5.37
C PRO A 57 -15.23 7.78 5.42
N GLY A 58 -16.46 8.18 5.13
CA GLY A 58 -16.92 9.57 5.22
C GLY A 58 -15.98 10.56 4.51
N SER A 59 -15.44 11.51 5.28
CA SER A 59 -14.47 12.53 4.83
C SER A 59 -13.00 12.18 5.11
N CYS A 60 -12.70 10.97 5.61
CA CYS A 60 -11.34 10.54 5.91
C CYS A 60 -10.44 10.60 4.67
N GLN A 61 -9.18 10.95 4.90
CA GLN A 61 -8.13 11.06 3.88
C GLN A 61 -7.20 9.83 3.84
N PHE A 62 -7.49 8.84 4.68
CA PHE A 62 -6.81 7.55 4.75
C PHE A 62 -7.81 6.44 5.07
N VAL A 63 -7.41 5.20 4.79
CA VAL A 63 -8.14 3.98 5.13
C VAL A 63 -7.14 2.89 5.50
N GLN A 64 -7.46 2.11 6.54
CA GLN A 64 -6.65 0.96 6.92
C GLN A 64 -6.91 -0.18 5.94
N LEU A 65 -5.84 -0.77 5.41
CA LEU A 65 -5.92 -1.97 4.58
C LEU A 65 -6.02 -3.19 5.51
N SER A 66 -7.02 -4.02 5.29
CA SER A 66 -7.23 -5.26 6.04
C SER A 66 -6.51 -6.42 5.36
N GLY A 67 -5.51 -6.98 6.02
CA GLY A 67 -4.81 -8.22 5.63
C GLY A 67 -3.31 -8.14 5.88
N PRO A 68 -2.61 -9.28 6.03
CA PRO A 68 -1.22 -9.32 5.57
C PRO A 68 -1.23 -9.11 4.03
N PRO A 69 -0.12 -8.63 3.44
CA PRO A 69 -0.03 -8.48 1.98
C PRO A 69 -0.27 -9.78 1.21
#